data_AF-A0A964J5F3-F1
#
_entry.id   AF-A0A964J5F3-F1
#
_cell.length_a   1.000
_cell.length_b   1.000
_cell.length_c   1.000
_cell.angle_alpha   90.00
_cell.angle_beta   90.00
_cell.angle_gamma   90.00
#
_symmetry.space_group_name_H-M   'P 1'
#
loop_
_entity.id
_entity.type
_entity.pdbx_description
1 polymer ?
#
loop_
_entity_poly.entity_id
_entity_poly.type
_entity_poly.pdbx_seq_one_letter_code
_entity_poly.pdbx_strand_id
1 'polypeptide(L)' 'MTYHHLSREERYQISPLLKEGLTQSQIVLNLGRHKSTISREITRNRGFEVFVPTSQSARSGPL' A
#
# COMPACT_ATOMS: atom_id res chain seq x y z
N MET A 1 -21.02 3.37 6.36
CA MET A 1 -19.66 2.95 5.98
C MET A 1 -18.89 2.65 7.25
N THR A 2 -18.75 1.37 7.61
CA THR A 2 -17.95 0.95 8.76
C THR A 2 -16.47 1.14 8.41
N TYR A 3 -15.82 2.07 9.09
CA TYR A 3 -14.40 2.34 8.88
C TYR A 3 -13.60 1.20 9.53
N HIS A 4 -13.33 0.15 8.77
CA HIS A 4 -12.52 -0.97 9.24
C HIS A 4 -11.04 -0.56 9.21
N HIS A 5 -10.55 -0.11 10.36
CA HIS A 5 -9.12 0.08 10.58
C HIS A 5 -8.36 -1.22 10.29
N LEU A 6 -7.12 -1.09 9.82
CA LEU A 6 -6.21 -2.23 9.78
C LEU A 6 -5.99 -2.73 11.20
N SER A 7 -5.97 -4.05 11.37
CA SER A 7 -5.57 -4.64 12.64
C SER A 7 -4.10 -4.32 12.91
N ARG A 8 -3.65 -4.55 14.14
CA ARG A 8 -2.24 -4.34 14.48
C ARG A 8 -1.34 -5.30 13.67
N GLU A 9 -1.79 -6.54 13.49
CA GLU A 9 -1.12 -7.58 12.72
C GLU A 9 -0.95 -7.18 11.26
N GLU A 10 -2.02 -6.70 10.62
CA GLU A 10 -1.97 -6.27 9.22
C GLU A 10 -1.01 -5.09 9.02
N ARG A 11 -0.99 -4.14 9.96
CA ARG A 11 -0.03 -3.02 9.93
C ARG A 11 1.41 -3.50 10.04
N TYR A 12 1.67 -4.46 10.93
CA TYR A 12 3.00 -5.04 11.07
C TYR A 12 3.43 -5.87 9.86
N GLN A 13 2.49 -6.45 9.09
CA GLN A 13 2.80 -7.16 7.86
C GLN A 13 3.16 -6.22 6.69
N ILE A 14 2.62 -5.01 6.63
CA ILE A 14 2.90 -4.08 5.51
C ILE A 14 4.40 -3.72 5.43
N SER A 15 5.08 -3.48 6.55
CA SER A 15 6.50 -3.08 6.57
C SER A 15 7.46 -4.14 5.99
N PRO A 16 7.45 -5.41 6.44
CA PRO A 16 8.30 -6.45 5.87
C PRO A 16 7.96 -6.74 4.40
N LEU A 17 6.68 -6.75 4.00
CA LEU A 17 6.30 -6.95 2.59
C LEU A 17 6.87 -5.85 1.68
N LEU A 18 6.91 -4.59 2.15
CA LEU A 18 7.58 -3.52 1.43
C LEU A 18 9.11 -3.71 1.37
N LYS A 19 9.73 -4.19 2.46
CA LYS A 19 11.17 -4.48 2.51
C LYS A 19 11.56 -5.65 1.59
N GLU A 20 10.67 -6.61 1.43
CA GLU A 20 10.78 -7.70 0.47
C GLU A 20 10.60 -7.23 -0.99
N GLY A 21 10.27 -5.96 -1.21
CA GLY A 21 10.11 -5.37 -2.53
C GLY A 21 8.73 -5.59 -3.16
N LEU A 22 7.74 -6.05 -2.40
CA LEU A 22 6.38 -6.19 -2.92
C LEU A 22 5.79 -4.82 -3.23
N THR A 23 5.07 -4.77 -4.34
CA THR A 23 4.28 -3.61 -4.73
C THR A 23 3.03 -3.46 -3.86
N GLN A 24 2.50 -2.24 -3.79
CA GLN A 24 1.23 -1.96 -3.10
C GLN A 24 0.08 -2.87 -3.59
N SER A 25 0.02 -3.16 -4.89
CA SER A 25 -1.01 -4.03 -5.47
C SER A 25 -0.91 -5.46 -4.94
N GLN A 26 0.31 -5.99 -4.81
CA GLN A 26 0.52 -7.32 -4.23
C GLN A 26 0.16 -7.34 -2.75
N ILE A 27 0.46 -6.28 -2.00
CA ILE A 27 0.08 -6.16 -0.58
C ILE A 27 -1.44 -6.11 -0.41
N VAL A 28 -2.15 -5.41 -1.31
CA VAL A 28 -3.62 -5.39 -1.36
C VAL A 28 -4.19 -6.79 -1.57
N LEU A 29 -3.62 -7.57 -2.49
CA LEU A 29 -4.04 -8.95 -2.75
C LEU A 29 -3.74 -9.88 -1.56
N ASN A 30 -2.58 -9.71 -0.91
CA ASN A 30 -2.19 -10.51 0.26
C ASN A 30 -3.08 -10.25 1.48
N LEU A 31 -3.39 -8.98 1.77
CA LEU A 31 -4.17 -8.60 2.96
C LEU A 31 -5.68 -8.60 2.70
N GLY A 32 -6.12 -8.66 1.45
CA GLY A 32 -7.54 -8.54 1.09
C GLY A 32 -8.15 -7.18 1.46
N ARG A 33 -7.31 -6.14 1.60
CA ARG A 33 -7.72 -4.81 2.07
C ARG A 33 -7.82 -3.81 0.94
N HIS A 34 -8.64 -2.79 1.14
CA HIS A 34 -8.84 -1.79 0.10
C HIS A 34 -7.54 -0.99 -0.18
N LYS A 35 -7.29 -0.70 -1.46
CA LYS A 35 -6.11 0.02 -1.94
C LYS A 35 -5.87 1.35 -1.22
N SER A 36 -6.94 2.08 -0.89
CA SER A 36 -6.82 3.37 -0.18
C SER A 36 -6.42 3.21 1.28
N THR A 37 -6.81 2.11 1.92
CA THR A 37 -6.42 1.80 3.30
C THR A 37 -4.94 1.49 3.37
N ILE A 38 -4.45 0.62 2.47
CA ILE A 38 -3.03 0.29 2.36
C ILE A 38 -2.22 1.53 1.98
N SER A 39 -2.69 2.33 1.02
CA SER A 39 -2.01 3.58 0.63
C SER A 39 -1.81 4.52 1.80
N ARG A 40 -2.87 4.80 2.57
CA ARG A 40 -2.80 5.69 3.73
C ARG A 40 -1.86 5.15 4.80
N GLU A 41 -1.85 3.84 5.02
CA GLU A 41 -0.95 3.21 6.00
C GLU A 41 0.52 3.28 5.56
N ILE A 42 0.79 3.02 4.29
CA ILE A 42 2.13 3.20 3.70
C ILE A 42 2.56 4.66 3.84
N THR A 43 1.71 5.63 3.53
CA THR A 43 2.03 7.05 3.67
C THR A 43 2.30 7.45 5.12
N ARG A 44 1.55 6.92 6.10
CA ARG A 44 1.84 7.14 7.52
C ARG A 44 3.22 6.61 7.91
N ASN A 45 3.59 5.42 7.44
CA ASN A 45 4.88 4.81 7.74
C ASN A 45 6.04 5.48 6.97
N ARG A 46 5.77 6.07 5.80
CA ARG A 46 6.76 6.80 4.97
C ARG A 46 7.09 8.20 5.45
N GLY A 47 6.41 8.73 6.47
CA GLY A 47 6.80 10.01 7.09
C GLY A 47 8.24 10.02 7.64
N PHE A 48 8.88 8.85 7.78
CA PHE A 48 10.24 8.70 8.29
C PHE A 48 11.30 8.33 7.23
N GLU A 49 10.93 7.85 6.05
CA GLU A 49 11.89 7.51 4.99
C GLU A 49 11.39 7.99 3.63
N VAL A 50 12.04 9.06 3.18
CA VAL A 50 12.20 9.59 1.82
C VAL A 50 11.32 8.95 0.75
N PHE A 51 10.38 9.77 0.27
CA PHE A 51 9.47 9.49 -0.84
C PHE A 51 10.20 9.23 -2.16
N VAL A 52 10.07 8.00 -2.69
CA VAL A 52 10.20 7.74 -4.14
C VAL A 52 8.81 7.58 -4.75
N PRO A 53 8.33 8.55 -5.55
CA PRO A 53 7.10 8.40 -6.31
C PRO A 53 7.37 7.46 -7.47
N THR A 54 6.82 6.24 -7.43
CA THR A 54 6.50 5.59 -8.70
C THR A 54 5.21 6.22 -9.20
N SER A 55 5.38 7.09 -10.18
CA SER A 55 4.34 7.73 -10.96
C SER A 55 3.28 6.70 -11.36
N GLN A 56 2.05 6.95 -10.93
CA GLN A 56 0.88 6.38 -11.58
C GLN A 56 0.80 6.96 -12.99
N SER A 57 1.31 6.24 -13.99
CA SER A 57 0.84 6.39 -15.36
C SER A 57 1.04 5.11 -16.15
N ALA A 58 -0.04 4.34 -16.24
CA ALA A 58 -0.32 3.50 -17.39
C ALA A 58 -1.83 3.60 -17.66
N ARG A 59 -2.29 4.82 -17.97
CA ARG A 59 -3.41 4.98 -18.91
C ARG A 59 -2.78 5.05 -20.30
N SER A 60 -2.59 3.89 -20.91
CA SER A 60 -2.22 3.76 -22.30
C SER A 60 -2.65 2.38 -22.80
N GLY A 61 -3.91 2.27 -23.19
CA GLY A 61 -4.34 1.33 -24.23
C GLY A 61 -4.70 2.18 -25.46
N PRO A 62 -4.08 1.98 -26.62
CA PRO A 62 -4.32 2.82 -27.80
C PRO A 62 -5.59 2.40 -28.55
N LEU A 63 -6.29 3.44 -29.01
CA LEU A 63 -7.33 3.54 -30.07
C LEU A 63 -8.64 2.78 -29.86
#